data_AF-A0A0D3AZ20-F1
#
_entry.id   AF-A0A0D3AZ20-F1
#
_cell.length_a   1.000
_cell.length_b   1.000
_cell.length_c   1.000
_cell.angle_alpha   90.00
_cell.angle_beta   90.00
_cell.angle_gamma   90.00
#
_symmetry.space_group_name_H-M   'P 1'
#
loop_
_entity.id
_entity.type
_entity.pdbx_description
1 polymer ?
#
loop_
_entity_poly.entity_id
_entity_poly.type
_entity_poly.pdbx_seq_one_letter_code
_entity_poly.pdbx_strand_id
1 'polypeptide(L)' 'RFHFIRECVENDLVEVKHVPGSEQRADILTKSLGRIKFAEMRKMIGVQMVSEDNFKFKGENVGINLKLA' A
#
# COMPACT_ATOMS: atom_id res chain seq x y z
N ARG A 1 18.65 -6.61 21.09
CA ARG A 1 17.34 -6.11 20.56
C ARG A 1 17.39 -6.28 19.05
N PHE A 2 16.31 -6.76 18.40
CA PHE A 2 16.24 -7.27 17.00
C PHE A 2 16.66 -8.74 16.75
N HIS A 3 16.70 -9.59 17.80
CA HIS A 3 17.13 -10.99 17.65
C HIS A 3 16.31 -11.75 16.60
N PHE A 4 14.99 -11.57 16.60
CA PHE A 4 14.09 -12.26 15.66
C PHE A 4 14.38 -11.93 14.19
N ILE A 5 14.45 -10.65 13.81
CA ILE A 5 14.68 -10.27 12.41
C ILE A 5 16.06 -10.73 11.93
N ARG A 6 17.09 -10.65 12.80
CA ARG A 6 18.44 -11.11 12.46
C ARG A 6 18.48 -12.62 12.25
N GLU A 7 17.81 -13.38 13.11
CA GLU A 7 17.66 -14.84 12.96
C GLU A 7 16.93 -15.20 11.66
N CYS A 8 15.87 -14.47 11.29
CA CYS A 8 15.20 -14.70 10.01
C CYS A 8 16.12 -14.44 8.80
N VAL A 9 17.02 -13.46 8.89
CA VAL A 9 18.03 -13.20 7.84
C VAL A 9 19.09 -14.30 7.83
N GLU A 10 19.59 -14.71 8.99
CA GLU A 10 20.60 -15.78 9.14
C GLU A 10 20.08 -17.14 8.63
N ASN A 11 18.78 -17.39 8.79
CA ASN A 11 18.10 -18.61 8.32
C ASN A 11 17.55 -18.48 6.89
N ASP A 12 17.91 -17.43 6.14
CA ASP A 12 17.44 -17.16 4.77
C ASP A 12 15.91 -17.11 4.61
N LEU A 13 15.17 -16.85 5.70
CA LEU A 13 13.71 -16.72 5.68
C LEU A 13 13.27 -15.37 5.09
N VAL A 14 14.12 -14.34 5.22
CA VAL A 14 13.89 -13.00 4.67
C VAL A 14 15.19 -12.38 4.19
N GLU A 15 15.09 -11.57 3.13
CA GLU A 15 16.20 -10.76 2.62
C GLU A 15 15.90 -9.27 2.91
N VAL A 16 16.89 -8.55 3.45
CA VAL A 16 16.75 -7.11 3.71
C VAL A 16 17.35 -6.32 2.55
N LYS A 17 16.55 -5.44 1.97
CA LYS A 17 16.97 -4.51 0.91
C LYS A 17 16.80 -3.07 1.38
N HIS A 18 17.76 -2.22 1.01
CA HIS A 18 17.59 -0.79 1.15
C HIS A 18 16.49 -0.31 0.19
N VAL A 19 15.55 0.47 0.72
CA VAL A 19 14.51 1.13 -0.06
C VAL A 19 14.62 2.63 0.21
N PRO A 20 14.77 3.48 -0.82
CA PRO A 20 14.73 4.93 -0.64
C PRO A 20 13.43 5.37 0.03
N GLY A 21 13.47 6.37 0.92
CA GLY A 21 12.26 6.87 1.59
C GLY A 21 11.18 7.36 0.61
N SER A 22 11.57 7.75 -0.61
CA SER A 22 10.63 8.11 -1.67
C SER A 22 9.77 6.92 -2.14
N GLU A 23 10.25 5.69 -1.97
CA GLU A 23 9.65 4.44 -2.45
C GLU A 23 9.18 3.53 -1.31
N GLN A 24 9.38 3.94 -0.05
CA GLN A 24 9.02 3.17 1.14
C GLN A 24 7.50 3.14 1.35
N ARG A 25 6.82 2.25 0.62
CA ARG A 25 5.35 2.12 0.59
C ARG A 25 4.71 1.97 1.98
N ALA A 26 5.42 1.36 2.95
CA ALA A 26 4.94 1.18 4.31
C ALA A 26 4.69 2.50 5.07
N ASP A 27 5.29 3.61 4.61
CA ASP A 27 5.11 4.92 5.23
C ASP A 27 3.65 5.38 5.22
N ILE A 28 2.84 4.95 4.25
CA ILE A 28 1.42 5.29 4.21
C ILE A 28 0.63 4.78 5.41
N LEU A 29 1.06 3.66 6.00
CA LEU A 29 0.36 3.00 7.11
C LEU A 29 0.93 3.38 8.47
N THR A 30 2.15 3.95 8.50
CA THR A 30 2.93 4.13 9.73
C THR A 30 3.24 5.58 10.05
N LYS A 31 3.05 6.50 9.10
CA LYS A 31 3.37 7.92 9.25
C LYS A 31 2.20 8.81 8.85
N SER A 32 2.12 9.96 9.50
CA SER A 32 1.29 11.08 9.03
C SER A 32 1.98 11.75 7.83
N LEU A 33 1.55 11.40 6.61
CA LEU A 33 2.11 11.95 5.38
C LEU A 33 1.36 13.21 4.93
N GLY A 34 2.09 14.17 4.35
CA GLY A 34 1.49 15.30 3.64
C GLY A 34 0.69 14.83 2.41
N ARG A 35 -0.31 15.61 2.00
CA ARG A 35 -1.28 15.25 0.94
C ARG A 35 -0.64 14.72 -0.34
N ILE A 36 0.43 15.37 -0.81
CA ILE A 36 1.14 14.97 -2.05
C ILE A 36 1.78 13.60 -1.86
N LYS A 37 2.56 13.42 -0.78
CA LYS A 37 3.24 12.15 -0.52
C LYS A 37 2.26 11.01 -0.27
N PHE A 38 1.15 11.28 0.42
CA PHE A 38 0.08 10.32 0.63
C PHE A 38 -0.56 9.89 -0.70
N ALA A 39 -0.79 10.81 -1.63
CA ALA A 39 -1.32 10.48 -2.96
C ALA A 39 -0.34 9.61 -3.78
N GLU A 40 0.96 9.92 -3.74
CA GLU A 40 2.00 9.09 -4.36
C GLU A 40 1.99 7.67 -3.79
N MET A 41 2.02 7.53 -2.45
CA MET A 41 2.04 6.23 -1.80
C MET A 41 0.77 5.41 -2.09
N ARG A 42 -0.42 6.05 -2.09
CA ARG A 42 -1.68 5.39 -2.47
C ARG A 42 -1.59 4.79 -3.87
N LYS A 43 -1.09 5.56 -4.83
CA LYS A 43 -0.87 5.08 -6.19
C LYS A 43 0.10 3.90 -6.23
N MET A 44 1.19 3.93 -5.45
CA MET A 44 2.17 2.83 -5.41
C MET A 44 1.61 1.51 -4.86
N ILE A 45 0.62 1.56 -3.97
CA ILE A 45 -0.06 0.36 -3.44
C ILE A 45 -1.33 -0.02 -4.23
N GLY A 46 -1.61 0.66 -5.35
CA GLY A 46 -2.78 0.39 -6.19
C GLY A 46 -4.11 0.90 -5.64
N VAL A 47 -4.09 1.76 -4.61
CA VAL A 47 -5.31 2.42 -4.11
C VAL A 47 -5.62 3.61 -4.99
N GLN A 48 -6.76 3.52 -5.69
CA GLN A 48 -7.26 4.55 -6.59
C GLN A 48 -8.63 5.05 -6.16
N MET A 49 -8.97 6.28 -6.54
CA MET A 49 -10.33 6.75 -6.38
C MET A 49 -11.24 6.02 -7.38
N VAL A 50 -12.45 5.72 -6.93
CA VAL A 50 -13.47 5.11 -7.76
C VAL A 50 -14.20 6.22 -8.52
N SER A 51 -13.93 6.34 -9.82
CA SER A 51 -14.77 7.06 -10.77
C SER A 51 -15.66 6.06 -11.52
N GLU A 52 -16.94 6.39 -11.72
CA GLU A 52 -17.98 5.49 -12.23
C GLU A 52 -17.62 4.82 -13.58
N ASP A 53 -16.74 5.42 -14.38
CA ASP A 53 -16.61 5.07 -15.80
C ASP A 53 -15.66 3.93 -16.19
N ASN A 54 -14.84 3.34 -15.30
CA ASN A 54 -13.85 2.33 -15.76
C ASN A 54 -13.47 1.23 -14.73
N PHE A 55 -14.41 0.75 -13.92
CA PHE A 55 -14.16 -0.39 -13.03
C PHE A 55 -14.34 -1.73 -13.75
N LYS A 56 -13.26 -2.24 -14.37
CA LYS A 56 -13.22 -3.63 -14.88
C LYS A 56 -12.94 -4.60 -13.72
N PHE A 57 -13.90 -4.79 -12.82
CA PHE A 57 -13.84 -5.89 -11.86
C PHE A 57 -14.08 -7.22 -12.62
N LYS A 58 -13.13 -8.15 -12.55
CA LYS A 58 -13.33 -9.54 -13.01
C LYS A 58 -13.86 -10.39 -11.85
N GLY A 59 -14.93 -9.93 -11.24
CA GLY A 59 -15.61 -10.56 -10.10
C GLY A 59 -17.12 -10.34 -10.20
N GLU A 60 -17.90 -11.20 -9.56
CA GLU A 60 -19.36 -11.08 -9.54
C GLU A 60 -19.79 -9.71 -8.98
N ASN A 61 -20.70 -9.04 -9.70
CA ASN A 61 -21.21 -7.73 -9.33
C ASN A 61 -22.01 -7.82 -8.03
N VAL A 62 -21.45 -7.32 -6.92
CA VAL A 62 -22.25 -6.91 -5.75
C VAL A 62 -22.47 -5.41 -5.89
N GLY A 63 -23.68 -5.02 -6.28
CA GLY A 63 -24.02 -3.64 -6.64
C GLY A 63 -23.64 -2.63 -5.55
N ILE A 64 -22.88 -1.62 -5.92
CA ILE A 64 -22.46 -0.55 -5.01
C ILE A 64 -23.52 0.56 -5.10
N ASN A 65 -24.34 0.73 -4.05
CA ASN A 65 -25.25 1.87 -3.94
C ASN A 65 -24.52 3.01 -3.24
N LEU A 66 -23.75 3.81 -3.99
CA LEU A 66 -23.23 5.08 -3.46
C LEU A 66 -24.32 6.14 -3.58
N LYS A 67 -25.08 6.36 -2.49
CA LYS A 67 -25.77 7.64 -2.31
C LYS A 67 -24.74 8.67 -1.93
N LEU A 68 -24.44 9.60 -2.84
CA LEU A 68 -23.78 10.85 -2.47
C LEU A 68 -24.73 11.60 -1.52
N ALA A 69 -24.25 11.86 -0.30
CA ALA A 69 -24.85 12.80 0.64
C ALA A 69 -24.22 14.19 0.45
#